data_AF-A0A945G1V4-F1
#
_entry.id   AF-A0A945G1V4-F1
#
_cell.length_a   1.000
_cell.length_b   1.000
_cell.length_c   1.000
_cell.angle_alpha   90.00
_cell.angle_beta   90.00
_cell.angle_gamma   90.00
#
_symmetry.space_group_name_H-M   'P 1'
#
loop_
_entity.id
_entity.type
_entity.pdbx_description
1 polymer ?
#
loop_
_entity_poly.entity_id
_entity_poly.type
_entity_poly.pdbx_seq_one_letter_code
_entity_poly.pdbx_strand_id
1 'polypeptide(L)'
;MKKIFLLLSSSFLFMACPPESIEPPIYNKDYGKGLYILTENGVNFYDFDERVLKEDIYSTVNGGSLQNPSSLNIHGNKMYIVTKNTFHKVDAETFLSEFSIPGFTDAQ
;
A
#
# COMPACT_ATOMS: atom_id res chain seq x y z
N MET A 1 34.23 25.13 -41.43
CA MET A 1 33.12 24.14 -41.38
C MET A 1 33.46 22.89 -40.57
N LYS A 2 34.62 22.25 -40.76
CA LYS A 2 35.01 21.01 -40.05
C LYS A 2 35.15 21.12 -38.52
N LYS A 3 35.56 22.29 -37.99
CA LYS A 3 35.74 22.53 -36.54
C LYS A 3 34.42 22.71 -35.76
N ILE A 4 33.39 23.28 -36.40
CA ILE A 4 32.05 23.46 -35.82
C ILE A 4 31.30 22.13 -35.72
N PHE A 5 31.49 21.23 -36.69
CA PHE A 5 30.91 19.90 -36.66
C PHE A 5 31.47 19.05 -35.50
N LEU A 6 32.74 19.24 -35.17
CA LEU A 6 33.44 18.56 -34.05
C LEU A 6 32.98 19.07 -32.68
N LEU A 7 32.63 20.35 -32.58
CA LEU A 7 32.07 20.95 -31.36
C LEU A 7 30.62 20.49 -31.12
N LEU A 8 29.80 20.35 -32.17
CA LEU A 8 28.43 19.83 -32.04
C LEU A 8 28.37 18.36 -31.60
N SER A 9 29.31 17.52 -32.05
CA SER A 9 29.33 16.10 -31.68
C SER A 9 29.73 15.88 -30.22
N SER A 10 30.51 16.79 -29.61
CA SER A 10 30.97 16.66 -28.22
C SER A 10 29.89 16.99 -27.19
N SER A 11 28.87 17.80 -27.55
CA SER A 11 27.81 18.21 -26.63
C SER A 11 26.78 17.11 -26.34
N PHE A 12 26.66 16.10 -27.20
CA PHE A 12 25.73 14.98 -27.02
C PHE A 12 26.17 13.96 -25.96
N LEU A 13 27.44 13.97 -25.56
CA LEU A 13 27.99 13.00 -24.60
C LEU A 13 27.71 13.36 -23.13
N PHE A 14 27.27 14.60 -22.84
CA PHE A 14 27.00 15.05 -21.47
C PHE A 14 25.52 14.93 -21.04
N MET A 15 24.63 14.44 -21.91
CA MET A 15 23.21 14.21 -21.59
C MET A 15 22.88 12.76 -21.19
N ALA A 16 23.87 11.86 -21.18
CA ALA A 16 23.67 10.49 -20.73
C ALA A 16 23.68 10.42 -19.20
N CYS A 17 22.61 10.89 -18.56
CA CYS A 17 22.32 10.54 -17.18
C CYS A 17 21.98 9.03 -17.15
N PRO A 18 22.67 8.19 -16.34
CA PRO A 18 22.23 6.82 -16.15
C PRO A 18 20.79 6.83 -15.62
N PRO A 19 19.95 5.87 -16.04
CA PRO A 19 18.60 5.77 -15.49
C PRO A 19 18.70 5.68 -13.97
N GLU A 20 18.05 6.61 -13.28
CA GLU A 20 17.99 6.65 -11.83
C GLU A 20 17.37 5.32 -11.37
N SER A 21 18.12 4.52 -10.60
CA SER A 21 17.58 3.27 -10.08
C SER A 21 16.57 3.62 -9.00
N ILE A 22 15.29 3.56 -9.34
CA ILE A 22 14.22 3.67 -8.37
C ILE A 22 14.24 2.37 -7.57
N GLU A 23 14.89 2.39 -6.40
CA GLU A 23 14.71 1.30 -5.45
C GLU A 23 13.23 1.23 -5.06
N PRO A 24 12.63 0.04 -5.04
CA PRO A 24 11.24 -0.08 -4.65
C PRO A 24 11.08 0.43 -3.20
N PRO A 25 10.00 1.16 -2.90
CA PRO A 25 9.75 1.62 -1.54
C PRO A 25 9.74 0.43 -0.58
N ILE A 26 10.54 0.50 0.48
CA ILE A 26 10.52 -0.46 1.57
C ILE A 26 9.43 -0.03 2.53
N TYR A 27 8.43 -0.89 2.70
CA TYR A 27 7.34 -0.67 3.63
C TYR A 27 7.60 -1.40 4.94
N ASN A 28 7.32 -0.73 6.05
CA ASN A 28 7.47 -1.32 7.37
C ASN A 28 6.47 -2.47 7.55
N LYS A 29 6.94 -3.57 8.14
CA LYS A 29 6.13 -4.74 8.49
C LYS A 29 5.66 -4.64 9.93
N ASP A 30 4.89 -3.59 10.22
CA ASP A 30 4.46 -3.24 11.58
C ASP A 30 3.25 -4.06 12.07
N TYR A 31 2.79 -5.02 11.26
CA TYR A 31 1.62 -5.86 11.51
C TYR A 31 1.93 -7.36 11.28
N GLY A 32 0.91 -8.21 11.36
CA GLY A 32 1.00 -9.66 11.10
C GLY A 32 0.57 -10.46 12.32
N LYS A 33 1.51 -10.75 13.22
CA LYS A 33 1.20 -11.48 14.47
C LYS A 33 0.50 -10.56 15.46
N GLY A 34 -0.82 -10.66 15.51
CA GLY A 34 -1.64 -9.92 16.46
C GLY A 34 -3.10 -10.26 16.32
N LEU A 35 -3.95 -9.43 16.89
CA LEU A 35 -5.40 -9.54 16.76
C LEU A 35 -5.92 -8.38 15.90
N TYR A 36 -6.51 -8.72 14.76
CA TYR A 36 -7.26 -7.75 13.95
C TYR A 36 -8.70 -7.70 14.43
N ILE A 37 -9.19 -6.49 14.69
CA ILE A 37 -10.50 -6.23 15.27
C ILE A 37 -11.27 -5.37 14.27
N LEU A 38 -12.29 -5.96 13.66
CA LEU A 38 -13.19 -5.23 12.78
C LEU A 38 -14.16 -4.38 13.60
N THR A 39 -14.30 -3.12 13.21
CA THR A 39 -15.25 -2.17 13.79
C THR A 39 -16.00 -1.46 12.66
N GLU A 40 -17.10 -0.78 12.98
CA GLU A 40 -17.82 0.04 11.98
C GLU A 40 -16.94 1.14 11.36
N ASN A 41 -15.88 1.57 12.07
CA ASN A 41 -14.99 2.66 11.65
C ASN A 41 -13.76 2.18 10.87
N GLY A 42 -13.49 0.87 10.82
CA GLY A 42 -12.27 0.34 10.21
C GLY A 42 -11.74 -0.90 10.90
N VAL A 43 -10.45 -1.17 10.70
CA VAL A 43 -9.74 -2.30 11.32
C VAL A 43 -8.78 -1.76 12.36
N ASN A 44 -8.96 -2.19 13.61
CA ASN A 44 -7.96 -1.97 14.66
C ASN A 44 -7.03 -3.19 14.71
N PHE A 45 -5.81 -2.99 15.19
CA PHE A 45 -4.84 -4.06 15.41
C PHE A 45 -4.30 -3.99 16.82
N TYR A 46 -4.44 -5.08 17.56
CA TYR A 46 -3.78 -5.24 18.83
C TYR A 46 -2.48 -6.03 18.65
N ASP A 47 -1.36 -5.35 18.89
CA ASP A 47 -0.02 -5.90 18.81
C ASP A 47 0.28 -6.70 20.07
N PHE A 48 0.55 -8.00 19.95
CA PHE A 48 0.79 -8.86 21.10
C PHE A 48 2.16 -8.65 21.74
N ASP A 49 3.17 -8.28 20.96
CA ASP A 49 4.53 -8.11 21.43
C ASP A 49 4.66 -6.76 22.16
N GLU A 50 4.08 -5.70 21.57
CA GLU A 50 4.08 -4.35 22.16
C GLU A 50 2.98 -4.16 23.21
N ARG A 51 1.94 -5.00 23.19
CA ARG A 51 0.71 -4.88 24.00
C ARG A 51 -0.04 -3.56 23.78
N VAL A 52 0.02 -3.03 22.56
CA VAL A 52 -0.57 -1.75 22.16
C VAL A 52 -1.73 -1.97 21.19
N LEU A 53 -2.82 -1.22 21.38
CA LEU A 53 -3.90 -1.11 20.41
C LEU A 53 -3.57 -0.01 19.40
N LYS A 54 -3.49 -0.36 18.12
CA LYS A 54 -3.36 0.55 16.97
C LYS A 54 -4.75 0.68 16.33
N GLU A 55 -5.34 1.87 16.39
CA GLU A 55 -6.71 2.12 15.89
C GLU A 55 -6.71 2.51 14.40
N ASP A 56 -7.74 2.08 13.67
CA ASP A 56 -7.96 2.33 12.22
C ASP A 56 -6.67 2.27 11.38
N ILE A 57 -6.04 1.10 11.39
CA ILE A 57 -4.75 0.88 10.72
C ILE A 57 -4.87 0.99 9.20
N TYR A 58 -6.08 0.82 8.63
CA TYR A 58 -6.30 1.06 7.20
C TYR A 58 -6.08 2.53 6.86
N SER A 59 -6.73 3.43 7.61
CA SER A 59 -6.60 4.88 7.40
C SER A 59 -5.20 5.37 7.69
N THR A 60 -4.57 4.86 8.75
CA THR A 60 -3.19 5.24 9.12
C THR A 60 -2.19 4.91 8.01
N VAL A 61 -2.31 3.73 7.38
CA VAL A 61 -1.37 3.27 6.34
C VAL A 61 -1.71 3.81 4.96
N ASN A 62 -3.00 3.90 4.61
CA ASN A 62 -3.44 4.18 3.25
C ASN A 62 -4.01 5.59 3.05
N GLY A 63 -4.12 6.40 4.12
CA GLY A 63 -4.57 7.79 4.07
C GLY A 63 -6.07 7.98 3.78
N GLY A 64 -6.90 6.94 3.90
CA GLY A 64 -8.35 7.02 3.74
C GLY A 64 -9.08 5.90 4.49
N SER A 65 -10.36 6.08 4.79
CA SER A 65 -11.11 5.16 5.65
C SER A 65 -11.95 4.12 4.89
N LEU A 66 -12.04 2.92 5.45
CA LEU A 66 -13.00 1.90 5.03
C LEU A 66 -14.42 2.31 5.43
N GLN A 67 -15.39 2.20 4.52
CA GLN A 67 -16.75 2.64 4.78
C GLN A 67 -17.64 1.45 5.15
N ASN A 68 -18.00 1.32 6.43
CA ASN A 68 -18.82 0.21 6.94
C ASN A 68 -18.26 -1.17 6.56
N PRO A 69 -17.03 -1.51 7.01
CA PRO A 69 -16.50 -2.83 6.75
C PRO A 69 -17.32 -3.89 7.51
N SER A 70 -17.67 -4.97 6.83
CA SER A 70 -18.60 -6.00 7.30
C SER A 70 -17.92 -7.33 7.58
N SER A 71 -16.87 -7.67 6.85
CA SER A 71 -16.09 -8.87 7.09
C SER A 71 -14.60 -8.69 6.77
N LEU A 72 -13.78 -9.48 7.47
CA LEU A 72 -12.37 -9.66 7.13
C LEU A 72 -12.02 -11.15 7.05
N ASN A 73 -11.08 -11.49 6.18
CA ASN A 73 -10.50 -12.82 6.12
C ASN A 73 -9.01 -12.74 5.79
N ILE A 74 -8.19 -13.60 6.40
CA ILE A 74 -6.74 -13.66 6.17
C ILE A 74 -6.40 -15.00 5.53
N HIS A 75 -5.71 -14.95 4.39
CA HIS A 75 -5.14 -16.13 3.76
C HIS A 75 -3.69 -15.87 3.34
N GLY A 76 -2.76 -16.58 3.99
CA GLY A 76 -1.32 -16.31 3.80
C GLY A 76 -0.97 -14.91 4.27
N ASN A 77 -0.18 -14.16 3.49
CA ASN A 77 0.15 -12.76 3.78
C ASN A 77 -0.85 -11.76 3.21
N LYS A 78 -2.08 -12.19 2.90
CA LYS A 78 -3.11 -11.34 2.30
C LYS A 78 -4.32 -11.28 3.20
N MET A 79 -4.83 -10.08 3.39
CA MET A 79 -6.10 -9.85 4.04
C MET A 79 -7.10 -9.31 3.03
N TYR A 80 -8.32 -9.84 3.09
CA TYR A 80 -9.45 -9.47 2.27
C TYR A 80 -10.49 -8.82 3.18
N ILE A 81 -10.94 -7.63 2.81
CA ILE A 81 -11.87 -6.83 3.61
C ILE A 81 -13.07 -6.50 2.72
N VAL A 82 -14.25 -6.84 3.20
CA VAL A 82 -15.52 -6.47 2.55
C VAL A 82 -16.03 -5.21 3.22
N THR A 83 -16.38 -4.23 2.40
CA THR A 83 -17.21 -3.09 2.80
C THR A 83 -18.53 -3.17 2.05
N LYS A 84 -19.50 -2.34 2.43
CA LYS A 84 -20.84 -2.30 1.83
C LYS A 84 -20.85 -2.41 0.29
N ASN A 85 -19.97 -1.68 -0.40
CA ASN A 85 -19.97 -1.57 -1.86
C ASN A 85 -18.63 -1.92 -2.53
N THR A 86 -17.61 -2.27 -1.75
CA THR A 86 -16.24 -2.45 -2.24
C THR A 86 -15.56 -3.63 -1.55
N PHE A 87 -14.94 -4.48 -2.35
CA PHE A 87 -14.02 -5.51 -1.87
C PHE A 87 -12.59 -4.97 -1.90
N HIS A 88 -11.84 -5.12 -0.82
CA HIS A 88 -10.46 -4.67 -0.69
C HIS A 88 -9.54 -5.85 -0.47
N LYS A 89 -8.33 -5.78 -1.03
CA LYS A 89 -7.22 -6.66 -0.68
C LYS A 89 -6.05 -5.82 -0.18
N VAL A 90 -5.52 -6.18 0.97
CA VAL A 90 -4.33 -5.58 1.58
C VAL A 90 -3.28 -6.64 1.88
N ASP A 91 -2.02 -6.22 1.97
CA ASP A 91 -0.96 -7.06 2.50
C ASP A 91 -1.07 -7.14 4.03
N ALA A 92 -1.00 -8.33 4.63
CA ALA A 92 -1.31 -8.49 6.06
C ALA A 92 -0.20 -7.99 6.99
N GLU A 93 1.06 -8.01 6.54
CA GLU A 93 2.23 -7.55 7.31
C GLU A 93 2.42 -6.04 7.27
N THR A 94 2.06 -5.39 6.15
CA THR A 94 2.24 -3.94 5.96
C THR A 94 0.93 -3.14 5.98
N PHE A 95 -0.20 -3.83 5.80
CA PHE A 95 -1.55 -3.26 5.68
C PHE A 95 -1.79 -2.32 4.50
N LEU A 96 -0.85 -2.31 3.54
CA LEU A 96 -0.97 -1.53 2.32
C LEU A 96 -2.02 -2.14 1.38
N SER A 97 -2.82 -1.26 0.81
CA SER A 97 -3.80 -1.59 -0.23
C SER A 97 -3.11 -2.09 -1.48
N GLU A 98 -3.49 -3.29 -1.92
CA GLU A 98 -3.01 -3.87 -3.18
C GLU A 98 -3.98 -3.60 -4.32
N PHE A 99 -5.27 -3.82 -4.07
CA PHE A 99 -6.33 -3.45 -5.00
C PHE A 99 -7.68 -3.36 -4.30
N SER A 100 -8.63 -2.73 -4.98
CA SER A 100 -10.04 -2.76 -4.62
C SER A 100 -10.92 -3.02 -5.84
N ILE A 101 -12.07 -3.67 -5.62
CA ILE A 101 -13.09 -3.93 -6.62
C ILE A 101 -14.37 -3.25 -6.13
N PRO A 102 -14.78 -2.11 -6.72
CA PRO A 102 -16.05 -1.47 -6.38
C PRO A 102 -17.22 -2.14 -7.13
N GLY A 103 -18.45 -1.71 -6.83
CA GLY A 103 -19.65 -2.08 -7.58
C GLY A 103 -20.50 -3.17 -6.94
N PHE A 104 -20.17 -3.58 -5.72
CA PHE A 104 -21.05 -4.42 -4.91
C PHE A 104 -22.23 -3.61 -4.37
N THR A 105 -23.30 -4.30 -3.97
CA THR A 105 -24.46 -3.70 -3.31
C THR A 105 -24.72 -4.49 -2.03
N ASP A 106 -24.61 -3.82 -0.89
CA ASP A 106 -24.87 -4.37 0.45
C ASP A 106 -24.12 -5.68 0.75
N ALA A 107 -22.84 -5.74 0.35
CA ALA A 107 -21.99 -6.91 0.58
C ALA A 107 -21.69 -7.13 2.07
N GLN A 108 -21.69 -8.41 2.49
CA GLN A 108 -21.45 -8.87 3.85
C GLN A 108 -20.40 -9.99 3.85
#